data_AF-A0A7V8Y535-F1
#
_entry.id   AF-A0A7V8Y535-F1
#
_cell.length_a   1.000
_cell.length_b   1.000
_cell.length_c   1.000
_cell.angle_alpha   90.00
_cell.angle_beta   90.00
_cell.angle_gamma   90.00
#
_symmetry.space_group_name_H-M   'P 1'
#
loop_
_entity.id
_entity.type
_entity.pdbx_description
1 polymer ?
#
loop_
_entity_poly.entity_id
_entity_poly.type
_entity_poly.pdbx_seq_one_letter_code
_entity_poly.pdbx_strand_id
1 'polypeptide(L)' 'MNNAVEATGLGVRYRRSWALRDCSLAVPAGRVVALVGPNGAGKTT' A
#
# COMPACT_ATOMS: atom_id res chain seq x y z
N MET A 1 1.82 19.23 6.33
CA MET A 1 2.61 18.12 6.92
C MET A 1 3.29 17.40 5.77
N ASN A 2 4.58 17.07 5.88
CA ASN A 2 5.33 16.49 4.76
C ASN A 2 5.26 14.96 4.78
N ASN A 3 4.80 14.34 3.70
CA ASN A 3 4.80 12.88 3.54
C ASN A 3 6.14 12.42 2.94
N ALA A 4 6.68 11.30 3.40
CA ALA A 4 7.82 10.64 2.78
C ALA A 4 7.39 9.68 1.66
N VAL A 5 6.20 9.08 1.78
CA VAL A 5 5.58 8.23 0.76
C VAL A 5 4.10 8.59 0.67
N GLU A 6 3.58 8.71 -0.54
CA GLU A 6 2.17 8.96 -0.80
C GLU A 6 1.72 8.20 -2.05
N ALA A 7 0.58 7.53 -1.95
CA ALA A 7 -0.05 6.82 -3.05
C ALA A 7 -1.57 7.02 -3.02
N THR A 8 -2.18 7.17 -4.18
CA THR A 8 -3.62 7.34 -4.34
C THR A 8 -4.13 6.38 -5.41
N GLY A 9 -5.14 5.57 -5.06
CA GLY A 9 -5.77 4.63 -5.99
C GLY A 9 -4.83 3.57 -6.57
N LEU A 10 -3.77 3.19 -5.84
CA LEU A 10 -2.77 2.22 -6.30
C LEU A 10 -3.44 0.86 -6.56
N GLY A 11 -3.20 0.33 -7.76
CA GLY A 11 -3.67 -0.97 -8.18
C GLY A 11 -2.53 -1.83 -8.69
N VAL A 12 -2.49 -3.09 -8.25
CA VAL A 12 -1.53 -4.08 -8.74
C VAL A 12 -2.29 -5.35 -9.12
N ARG A 13 -2.10 -5.81 -10.36
CA ARG A 13 -2.80 -6.98 -10.90
C ARG A 13 -1.79 -8.01 -11.38
N TYR A 14 -1.94 -9.25 -10.91
CA TYR A 14 -1.22 -10.39 -11.45
C TYR A 14 -2.17 -11.22 -12.31
N ARG A 15 -1.88 -11.27 -13.62
CA ARG A 15 -2.74 -11.89 -14.62
C ARG A 15 -4.19 -11.39 -14.51
N ARG A 16 -5.11 -12.25 -14.06
CA ARG A 16 -6.54 -11.93 -13.94
C ARG A 16 -6.96 -11.46 -12.55
N SER A 17 -6.10 -11.59 -11.54
CA SER A 17 -6.44 -11.30 -10.14
C SER A 17 -5.80 -10.00 -9.65
N TRP A 18 -6.56 -9.20 -8.91
CA TRP A 18 -6.04 -8.03 -8.20
C TRP A 18 -5.32 -8.48 -6.94
N ALA A 19 -4.10 -8.01 -6.75
CA ALA A 19 -3.36 -8.13 -5.50
C ALA A 19 -3.51 -6.87 -4.64
N LEU A 20 -3.62 -5.69 -5.27
CA LEU A 20 -4.09 -4.46 -4.67
C LEU A 20 -5.11 -3.80 -5.60
N ARG A 21 -6.18 -3.23 -5.06
CA ARG A 21 -7.19 -2.50 -5.83
C ARG A 21 -7.59 -1.25 -5.07
N ASP A 22 -7.39 -0.09 -5.69
CA ASP A 22 -7.78 1.21 -5.15
C ASP A 22 -7.19 1.51 -3.76
N CYS A 23 -5.90 1.19 -3.58
CA CYS A 23 -5.22 1.39 -2.31
C CYS A 23 -4.65 2.80 -2.22
N SER A 24 -5.00 3.54 -1.17
CA SER A 24 -4.42 4.86 -0.87
C SER A 24 -3.73 4.83 0.48
N LEU A 25 -2.52 5.39 0.56
CA LEU A 25 -1.73 5.46 1.78
C LEU A 25 -0.83 6.70 1.81
N ALA A 26 -0.57 7.18 3.01
CA ALA A 26 0.38 8.26 3.26
C ALA A 26 1.26 7.89 4.45
N VAL A 27 2.58 7.97 4.28
CA VAL A 27 3.57 7.76 5.33
C VAL A 27 4.21 9.11 5.66
N PRO A 28 3.98 9.66 6.87
CA PRO A 28 4.60 10.92 7.26
C PRO A 28 6.12 10.81 7.32
N ALA A 29 6.83 11.89 6.97
CA ALA A 29 8.28 11.93 7.09
C ALA A 29 8.75 11.73 8.54
N GLY A 30 9.83 10.98 8.73
CA GLY A 30 10.43 10.72 10.04
C GLY A 30 9.66 9.73 10.92
N ARG A 31 8.72 8.96 10.35
CA ARG A 31 7.95 7.94 11.07
C ARG A 31 8.32 6.52 10.62
N VAL A 32 8.26 5.60 11.57
CA VAL A 32 8.25 4.15 11.31
C VAL A 32 6.80 3.69 11.31
N VAL A 33 6.37 3.02 10.23
CA VAL A 33 5.00 2.53 10.06
C VAL A 33 5.04 1.05 9.73
N ALA A 34 4.15 0.26 10.32
CA ALA A 34 4.00 -1.16 10.03
C ALA A 34 2.76 -1.39 9.16
N LEU A 35 2.91 -2.12 8.06
CA LEU A 35 1.80 -2.63 7.26
C LEU A 35 1.45 -4.04 7.75
N VAL A 36 0.25 -4.20 8.31
CA VAL A 36 -0.20 -5.45 8.96
C VAL A 36 -1.44 -6.02 8.27
N GLY A 37 -1.63 -7.34 8.37
CA GLY A 37 -2.76 -8.04 7.77
C GLY A 37 -2.46 -9.52 7.49
N PRO A 38 -3.48 -10.33 7.18
CA PRO A 38 -3.32 -11.76 6.92
C PRO A 38 -2.45 -12.06 5.68
N ASN A 39 -2.04 -13.34 5.52
CA ASN A 39 -1.31 -13.77 4.33
C ASN A 39 -2.17 -13.58 3.07
N GLY A 40 -1.55 -13.10 1.99
CA GLY A 40 -2.26 -12.77 0.75
C GLY A 40 -2.94 -11.39 0.72
N ALA A 41 -2.89 -10.59 1.79
CA ALA A 41 -3.51 -9.26 1.83
C ALA A 41 -2.82 -8.16 0.98
N GLY A 42 -1.80 -8.51 0.18
CA GLY A 42 -1.11 -7.56 -0.70
C GLY A 42 0.02 -6.73 -0.07
N LYS A 43 0.51 -7.11 1.13
CA LYS A 43 1.53 -6.33 1.87
C LYS A 43 2.92 -6.26 1.21
N THR A 44 3.27 -7.27 0.39
CA THR A 44 4.56 -7.40 -0.31
C THR A 44 4.42 -7.12 -1.80
N THR A 45 3.18 -6.98 -2.27
CA THR A 45 2.82 -6.65 -3.66
C THR A 45 3.13 -5.19 -3.93
#